data_AF-A0A345IIW8-F1
#
_entry.id   AF-A0A345IIW8-F1
#
_cell.length_a   1.000
_cell.length_b   1.000
_cell.length_c   1.000
_cell.angle_alpha   90.00
_cell.angle_beta   90.00
_cell.angle_gamma   90.00
#
_symmetry.space_group_name_H-M   'P 1'
#
loop_
_entity.id
_entity.type
_entity.pdbx_description
1 polymer ?
#
loop_
_entity_poly.entity_id
_entity_poly.type
_entity_poly.pdbx_seq_one_letter_code
_entity_poly.pdbx_strand_id
1 'polypeptide(L)'
;MKWTGASQRKGTLRRLEADGKDVRAVTLYTHTFVLFEDGRADEQKQPFYTATAATPQDAEALALAAYQRAQDCLHRMSAKGPALIECVHCGLQRRASLPTLPDSAPPQKRERKSERKLFGLLRF
;
A
#
# COMPACT_ATOMS: atom_id res chain seq x y z
N MET A 1 6.12 1.27 -23.28
CA MET A 1 7.08 2.31 -22.82
C MET A 1 7.98 1.72 -21.73
N LYS A 2 9.23 2.19 -21.57
CA LYS A 2 10.12 1.78 -20.47
C LYS A 2 10.19 2.91 -19.43
N TRP A 3 9.92 2.58 -18.16
CA TRP A 3 9.95 3.53 -17.05
C TRP A 3 11.21 3.22 -16.23
N THR A 4 12.18 4.12 -16.25
CA THR A 4 13.49 3.89 -15.60
C THR A 4 13.38 4.16 -14.10
N GLY A 5 13.71 3.16 -13.28
CA GLY A 5 13.61 3.31 -11.82
C GLY A 5 12.19 3.23 -11.29
N ALA A 6 11.26 2.63 -12.04
CA ALA A 6 9.89 2.39 -11.58
C ALA A 6 9.37 1.01 -11.97
N SER A 7 8.51 0.41 -11.13
CA SER A 7 7.66 -0.70 -11.52
C SER A 7 6.29 -0.18 -11.95
N GLN A 8 5.62 -0.94 -12.82
CA GLN A 8 4.30 -0.60 -13.33
C GLN A 8 3.31 -1.75 -13.09
N ARG A 9 2.07 -1.41 -12.79
CA ARG A 9 0.95 -2.35 -12.62
C ARG A 9 -0.28 -1.79 -13.32
N LYS A 10 -0.95 -2.62 -14.10
CA LYS A 10 -2.22 -2.29 -14.75
C LYS A 10 -3.34 -3.05 -14.06
N GLY A 11 -4.51 -2.44 -13.96
CA GLY A 11 -5.66 -3.04 -13.31
C GLY A 11 -6.97 -2.49 -13.83
N THR A 12 -8.07 -3.00 -13.26
CA THR A 12 -9.41 -2.47 -13.48
C THR A 12 -10.13 -2.36 -12.16
N LEU A 13 -10.97 -1.33 -12.03
CA LEU A 13 -11.86 -1.12 -10.91
C LEU A 13 -13.28 -1.10 -11.43
N ARG A 14 -14.08 -2.07 -10.98
CA ARG A 14 -15.51 -2.13 -11.29
C ARG A 14 -16.27 -1.50 -10.14
N ARG A 15 -17.10 -0.50 -10.43
CA ARG A 15 -17.97 0.15 -9.45
C ARG A 15 -19.35 0.40 -10.03
N LEU A 16 -20.34 0.56 -9.15
CA LEU A 16 -21.65 1.03 -9.53
C LEU A 16 -21.67 2.57 -9.40
N GLU A 17 -22.16 3.25 -10.43
CA GLU A 17 -22.39 4.70 -10.42
C GLU A 17 -23.87 4.98 -10.60
N ALA A 18 -24.36 6.01 -9.90
CA ALA A 18 -25.73 6.49 -10.10
C ALA A 18 -25.86 7.13 -11.49
N ASP A 19 -26.91 6.76 -12.21
CA ASP A 19 -27.31 7.34 -13.49
C ASP A 19 -28.77 7.78 -13.40
N GLY A 20 -28.98 8.99 -12.87
CA GLY A 20 -30.31 9.50 -12.54
C GLY A 20 -30.98 8.68 -11.43
N LYS A 21 -32.05 7.95 -11.78
CA LYS A 21 -32.79 7.05 -10.86
C LYS A 21 -32.26 5.61 -10.88
N ASP A 22 -31.36 5.29 -11.82
CA ASP A 22 -30.82 3.96 -12.02
C ASP A 22 -29.37 3.86 -11.51
N VAL A 23 -28.84 2.64 -11.49
CA VAL A 23 -27.44 2.36 -11.16
C VAL A 23 -26.82 1.58 -12.31
N ARG A 24 -25.69 2.07 -12.82
CA ARG A 24 -24.96 1.42 -13.91
C ARG A 24 -23.62 0.88 -13.43
N ALA A 25 -23.23 -0.26 -13.97
CA ALA A 25 -21.89 -0.79 -13.79
C ALA A 25 -20.91 -0.01 -14.66
N VAL A 26 -19.87 0.55 -14.03
CA VAL A 26 -18.79 1.28 -14.68
C VAL A 26 -17.48 0.54 -14.43
N THR A 27 -16.71 0.34 -15.50
CA THR A 27 -15.35 -0.18 -15.42
C THR A 27 -14.38 0.96 -15.65
N LEU A 28 -13.52 1.20 -14.67
CA LEU A 28 -12.39 2.11 -14.78
C LEU A 28 -11.10 1.30 -14.94
N TYR A 29 -10.20 1.78 -15.78
CA TYR A 29 -8.87 1.22 -15.94
C TYR A 29 -7.91 1.95 -15.01
N THR A 30 -7.02 1.19 -14.39
CA THR A 30 -6.03 1.73 -13.47
C THR A 30 -4.63 1.49 -14.01
N HIS A 31 -3.76 2.48 -13.83
CA HIS A 31 -2.34 2.37 -14.12
C HIS A 31 -1.55 2.91 -12.94
N THR A 32 -0.87 2.00 -12.25
CA THR A 32 -0.07 2.31 -11.08
C THR A 32 1.40 2.22 -11.43
N PHE A 33 2.19 3.15 -10.90
CA PHE A 33 3.63 3.01 -10.87
C PHE A 33 4.18 3.21 -9.47
N VAL A 34 5.30 2.57 -9.20
CA VAL A 34 6.04 2.65 -7.93
C VAL A 34 7.45 3.10 -8.26
N LEU A 35 7.90 4.22 -7.69
CA LEU A 35 9.26 4.72 -7.87
C LEU A 35 10.21 4.03 -6.90
N PHE A 36 11.37 3.62 -7.38
CA PHE A 36 12.42 3.07 -6.53
C PHE A 36 13.38 4.18 -6.11
N GLU A 37 13.44 4.47 -4.81
CA GLU A 37 14.40 5.47 -4.28
C GLU A 37 15.86 4.98 -4.42
N ASP A 38 16.16 3.70 -4.13
CA ASP A 38 17.54 3.16 -4.11
C ASP A 38 17.68 1.73 -4.69
N GLY A 39 16.79 1.33 -5.61
CA GLY A 39 16.84 -0.01 -6.23
C GLY A 39 16.53 -1.19 -5.30
N ARG A 40 16.09 -0.95 -4.06
CA ARG A 40 15.66 -1.97 -3.10
C ARG A 40 14.13 -2.16 -3.14
N ALA A 41 13.71 -3.40 -3.30
CA ALA A 41 12.36 -3.82 -3.67
C ALA A 41 11.37 -3.98 -2.49
N ASP A 42 11.38 -3.09 -1.49
CA ASP A 42 10.26 -3.04 -0.53
C ASP A 42 9.18 -2.10 -1.06
N GLU A 43 8.39 -2.59 -2.03
CA GLU A 43 7.31 -1.85 -2.69
C GLU A 43 6.29 -1.24 -1.71
N GLN A 44 6.17 -1.76 -0.48
CA GLN A 44 5.20 -1.24 0.49
C GLN A 44 5.54 0.16 1.00
N LYS A 45 6.83 0.53 1.01
CA LYS A 45 7.30 1.82 1.53
C LYS A 45 7.63 2.82 0.43
N GLN A 46 7.70 2.36 -0.80
CA GLN A 46 8.07 3.18 -1.93
C GLN A 46 6.95 4.18 -2.31
N PRO A 47 7.30 5.38 -2.81
CA PRO A 47 6.33 6.28 -3.41
C PRO A 47 5.65 5.63 -4.61
N PHE A 48 4.33 5.77 -4.70
CA PHE A 48 3.54 5.24 -5.79
C PHE A 48 2.49 6.25 -6.25
N TYR A 49 1.96 6.04 -7.44
CA TYR A 49 0.81 6.79 -7.95
C TYR A 49 -0.08 5.87 -8.75
N THR A 50 -1.40 6.03 -8.61
CA THR A 50 -2.41 5.26 -9.34
C THR A 50 -3.30 6.21 -10.13
N ALA A 51 -3.17 6.18 -11.45
CA ALA A 51 -4.12 6.83 -12.35
C ALA A 51 -5.37 5.96 -12.52
N THR A 52 -6.53 6.61 -12.70
CA THR A 52 -7.79 5.95 -13.07
C THR A 52 -8.41 6.68 -14.25
N ALA A 53 -8.90 5.95 -15.25
CA ALA A 53 -9.55 6.52 -16.42
C ALA A 53 -10.58 5.56 -17.05
N ALA A 54 -11.38 6.07 -17.98
CA ALA A 54 -12.36 5.27 -18.72
C ALA A 54 -11.73 4.33 -19.75
N THR A 55 -10.50 4.60 -20.20
CA THR A 55 -9.75 3.74 -21.13
C THR A 55 -8.37 3.39 -20.57
N PRO A 56 -7.77 2.25 -20.98
CA PRO A 56 -6.40 1.90 -20.60
C PRO A 56 -5.37 2.94 -21.03
N GLN A 57 -5.54 3.53 -22.22
CA GLN A 57 -4.63 4.49 -22.81
C GLN A 57 -4.61 5.80 -22.03
N ASP A 58 -5.79 6.28 -21.63
CA ASP A 58 -5.90 7.50 -20.81
C ASP A 58 -5.28 7.28 -19.43
N ALA A 59 -5.50 6.10 -18.82
CA ALA A 59 -4.91 5.76 -17.54
C ALA A 59 -3.37 5.74 -17.63
N GLU A 60 -2.82 5.16 -18.70
CA GLU A 60 -1.38 5.16 -18.96
C GLU A 60 -0.82 6.58 -19.21
N ALA A 61 -1.52 7.40 -19.99
CA ALA A 61 -1.12 8.80 -20.26
C ALA A 61 -1.11 9.66 -18.99
N LEU A 62 -2.14 9.52 -18.15
CA LEU A 62 -2.22 10.21 -16.85
C LEU A 62 -1.10 9.74 -15.90
N ALA A 63 -0.84 8.44 -15.85
CA ALA A 63 0.23 7.89 -15.03
C ALA A 63 1.61 8.40 -15.53
N LEU A 64 1.83 8.45 -16.84
CA LEU A 64 3.06 8.95 -17.43
C LEU A 64 3.29 10.43 -17.13
N ALA A 65 2.26 11.26 -17.26
CA ALA A 65 2.36 12.69 -16.94
C ALA A 65 2.66 12.93 -15.45
N ALA A 66 2.13 12.08 -14.56
CA ALA A 66 2.48 12.11 -13.14
C ALA A 66 3.93 11.65 -12.90
N TYR A 67 4.37 10.59 -13.59
CA TYR A 67 5.73 10.07 -13.50
C TYR A 67 6.79 11.09 -13.93
N GLN A 68 6.60 11.76 -15.06
CA GLN A 68 7.54 12.78 -15.54
C GLN A 68 7.70 13.92 -14.53
N ARG A 69 6.58 14.41 -13.97
CA ARG A 69 6.61 15.41 -12.89
C ARG A 69 7.27 14.91 -11.61
N ALA A 70 7.20 13.61 -11.36
CA ALA A 70 7.72 12.98 -10.17
C ALA A 70 9.23 12.68 -10.25
N GLN A 71 9.79 12.48 -11.44
CA GLN A 71 11.25 12.28 -11.61
C GLN A 71 12.04 13.53 -11.20
N ASP A 72 11.51 14.72 -11.47
CA ASP A 72 12.17 16.01 -11.19
C ASP A 72 11.72 16.64 -9.85
N CYS A 73 11.01 15.88 -9.03
CA CYS A 73 10.30 16.36 -7.85
C CYS A 73 11.17 16.30 -6.58
N LEU A 74 11.49 17.46 -5.99
CA LEU A 74 12.06 17.59 -4.62
C LEU A 74 10.99 17.90 -3.57
N HIS A 75 9.76 17.46 -3.81
CA HIS A 75 8.59 18.11 -3.22
C HIS A 75 8.27 17.66 -1.80
N ARG A 76 7.66 18.61 -1.07
CA ARG A 76 7.14 18.44 0.28
C ARG A 76 5.94 17.48 0.28
N MET A 77 6.00 16.46 1.11
CA MET A 77 4.90 15.55 1.37
C MET A 77 3.97 16.13 2.45
N SER A 78 2.67 15.97 2.27
CA SER A 78 1.63 16.38 3.22
C SER A 78 0.77 15.18 3.63
N ALA A 79 0.27 15.16 4.85
CA ALA A 79 -0.61 14.08 5.30
C ALA A 79 -2.00 14.19 4.64
N LYS A 80 -2.44 13.09 4.00
CA LYS A 80 -3.79 12.95 3.41
C LYS A 80 -4.70 12.03 4.23
N GLY A 81 -4.12 11.36 5.23
CA GLY A 81 -4.82 10.46 6.14
C GLY A 81 -3.86 9.87 7.18
N PRO A 82 -4.33 8.95 8.03
CA PRO A 82 -3.54 8.43 9.15
C PRO A 82 -2.30 7.63 8.70
N ALA A 83 -2.37 6.96 7.55
CA ALA A 83 -1.29 6.12 7.02
C ALA A 83 -0.84 6.52 5.61
N LEU A 84 -1.23 7.71 5.12
CA LEU A 84 -0.97 8.14 3.75
C LEU A 84 -0.49 9.58 3.72
N ILE A 85 0.68 9.78 3.12
CA ILE A 85 1.19 11.10 2.76
C ILE A 85 1.20 11.23 1.24
N GLU A 86 0.95 12.44 0.75
CA GLU A 86 0.89 12.79 -0.66
C GLU A 86 1.73 14.04 -0.95
N CYS A 87 2.46 13.99 -2.06
CA CYS A 87 3.18 15.11 -2.61
C CYS A 87 2.21 16.15 -3.18
N VAL A 88 2.31 17.39 -2.71
CA VAL A 88 1.41 18.48 -3.12
C VAL A 88 1.53 18.84 -4.61
N HIS A 89 2.68 18.59 -5.22
CA HIS A 89 2.96 19.04 -6.59
C HIS A 89 2.78 17.95 -7.65
N CYS A 90 3.23 16.71 -7.40
CA CYS A 90 3.14 15.62 -8.37
C CYS A 90 2.08 14.56 -8.00
N GLY A 91 1.49 14.62 -6.80
CA GLY A 91 0.45 13.69 -6.37
C GLY A 91 0.96 12.29 -6.00
N LEU A 92 2.28 12.06 -6.00
CA LEU A 92 2.87 10.82 -5.48
C LEU A 92 2.41 10.57 -4.06
N GLN A 93 2.10 9.32 -3.76
CA GLN A 93 1.65 8.88 -2.45
C GLN A 93 2.67 7.95 -1.83
N ARG A 94 2.84 8.02 -0.52
CA ARG A 94 3.67 7.10 0.25
C ARG A 94 2.92 6.65 1.48
N ARG A 95 3.07 5.38 1.85
CA ARG A 95 2.52 4.87 3.12
C ARG A 95 3.35 5.43 4.26
N ALA A 96 2.71 6.14 5.17
CA ALA A 96 3.35 6.52 6.43
C ALA A 96 3.29 5.32 7.38
N SER A 97 4.38 5.05 8.08
CA SER A 97 4.36 4.13 9.22
C SER A 97 3.35 4.66 10.21
N LEU A 98 2.28 3.89 10.48
CA LEU A 98 1.44 4.17 11.62
C LEU A 98 2.31 4.14 12.88
N PRO A 99 2.11 5.06 13.84
CA PRO A 99 2.78 4.94 15.12
C PRO A 99 2.44 3.56 15.69
N THR A 100 3.46 2.71 15.84
CA THR A 100 3.32 1.46 16.57
C THR A 100 2.87 1.86 17.97
N LEU A 101 1.63 1.54 18.33
CA LEU A 101 1.23 1.59 19.74
C LEU A 101 2.29 0.77 20.50
N PRO A 102 2.83 1.29 21.62
CA PRO A 102 3.82 0.53 22.38
C PRO A 102 3.21 -0.82 22.72
N ASP A 103 3.84 -1.87 22.19
CA ASP A 103 3.51 -3.26 22.50
C ASP A 103 3.67 -3.39 24.01
N SER A 104 2.55 -3.29 24.72
CA SER A 104 2.54 -3.26 26.16
C SER A 104 2.86 -4.66 26.63
N ALA A 105 4.13 -4.80 27.02
CA ALA A 105 4.77 -5.92 27.70
C ALA A 105 5.19 -7.11 26.81
N PRO A 106 6.42 -7.64 27.02
CA PRO A 106 6.83 -8.88 26.40
C PRO A 106 5.89 -10.01 26.84
N PRO A 107 5.62 -11.01 25.98
CA PRO A 107 4.97 -12.23 26.46
C PRO A 107 5.87 -12.82 27.54
N GLN A 108 5.41 -12.77 28.80
CA GLN A 108 6.02 -13.56 29.86
C GLN A 108 6.05 -15.00 29.36
N LYS A 109 7.26 -15.51 29.09
CA LYS A 109 7.52 -16.93 28.98
C LYS A 109 6.98 -17.56 30.26
N ARG A 110 5.75 -18.08 30.23
CA ARG A 110 5.30 -19.06 31.21
C ARG A 110 6.18 -20.28 30.96
N GLU A 111 7.25 -20.39 31.73
CA GLU A 111 7.97 -21.64 31.93
C GLU A 111 6.95 -22.70 32.30
N ARG A 112 6.53 -23.50 31.32
CA ARG A 112 5.83 -24.75 31.58
C ARG A 112 6.86 -25.67 32.23
N LYS A 113 6.96 -25.62 33.56
CA LYS A 113 7.49 -26.72 34.36
C LYS A 113 6.67 -27.96 33.99
N SER A 114 7.29 -28.86 33.21
CA SER A 114 6.79 -30.20 33.03
C SER A 114 6.99 -30.95 34.35
N GLU A 115 6.05 -30.81 35.28
CA GLU A 115 5.93 -31.74 36.40
C GLU A 115 5.51 -33.10 35.82
N ARG A 116 6.51 -33.93 35.54
CA ARG A 116 6.34 -35.38 35.45
C ARG A 116 5.83 -35.87 36.81
N LYS A 117 4.52 -35.96 36.98
CA LYS A 117 3.90 -36.74 38.06
C LYS A 117 4.13 -38.22 37.81
N LEU A 118 5.29 -38.70 38.27
CA LEU A 118 5.55 -40.09 38.60
C LEU A 118 4.74 -40.41 39.87
N PHE A 119 3.48 -40.85 39.71
CA PHE A 119 2.78 -41.55 40.79
C PHE A 119 3.06 -43.05 40.66
N GLY A 120 4.17 -43.46 41.26
CA GLY A 120 4.37 -44.83 41.70
C GLY A 120 3.70 -45.05 43.05
N LEU A 121 2.87 -46.09 43.12
CA LEU A 121 2.78 -47.08 44.21
C LEU A 121 2.64 -46.56 45.66
N LEU A 122 1.51 -46.88 46.31
CA LEU A 122 1.45 -47.86 47.43
C LEU A 122 0.06 -47.91 48.12
N ARG A 123 -0.43 -49.15 48.26
CA ARG A 123 -1.20 -49.74 49.39
C ARG A 123 -2.47 -49.04 49.90
N PHE A 124 -3.60 -49.74 49.78
CA PHE A 124 -4.17 -50.59 50.84
C PHE A 124 -4.98 -51.72 50.22
#